data_AF-N9Y2R4-F1
#
_entry.id   AF-N9Y2R4-F1
#
_cell.length_a   1.000
_cell.length_b   1.000
_cell.length_c   1.000
_cell.angle_alpha   90.00
_cell.angle_beta   90.00
_cell.angle_gamma   90.00
#
_symmetry.space_group_name_H-M   'P 1'
#
loop_
_entity.id
_entity.type
_entity.pdbx_description
1 polymer ?
#
loop_
_entity_poly.entity_id
_entity_poly.type
_entity_poly.pdbx_seq_one_letter_code
_entity_poly.pdbx_strand_id
1 'polypeptide(L)' 'MKYNPSNCQCNANIGKDDNILCNCFGVTVTEVEEAIKNGADTVIKVGEVTQAGTGCECCRLEIQKLIDKYK' A
#
# COMPACT_ATOMS: atom_id res chain seq x y z
N MET A 1 -0.20 10.04 -19.69
CA MET A 1 0.35 8.76 -19.18
C MET A 1 -0.80 8.07 -18.45
N LYS A 2 -1.43 7.07 -19.08
CA LYS A 2 -2.61 6.42 -18.51
C LYS A 2 -2.14 5.28 -17.62
N TYR A 3 -2.37 5.41 -16.32
CA TYR A 3 -2.43 4.27 -15.42
C TYR A 3 -3.42 3.27 -16.03
N ASN A 4 -2.92 2.13 -16.52
CA ASN A 4 -3.70 1.10 -17.19
C ASN A 4 -3.78 -0.12 -16.25
N PRO A 5 -4.87 -0.31 -15.51
CA PRO A 5 -4.99 -1.35 -14.47
C PRO A 5 -4.96 -2.79 -15.01
N SER A 6 -4.86 -3.00 -16.33
CA SER A 6 -5.02 -4.30 -16.99
C SER A 6 -3.78 -5.22 -16.99
N ASN A 7 -2.63 -4.80 -16.42
CA ASN A 7 -1.42 -5.63 -16.40
C ASN A 7 -0.67 -5.67 -15.05
N CYS A 8 -1.23 -5.08 -13.98
CA CYS A 8 -0.67 -5.28 -12.64
C CYS A 8 -1.14 -6.64 -12.11
N GLN A 9 -0.48 -7.71 -12.54
CA GLN A 9 -0.68 -9.08 -12.07
C GLN A 9 -0.09 -9.29 -10.67
N CYS A 10 -0.28 -8.35 -9.75
CA CYS A 10 -0.35 -8.76 -8.36
C CYS A 10 -1.67 -9.50 -8.19
N ASN A 11 -1.58 -10.72 -7.70
CA ASN A 11 -2.71 -11.46 -7.20
C ASN A 11 -3.28 -10.69 -5.99
N ALA A 12 -4.01 -9.60 -6.25
CA ALA A 12 -4.67 -8.77 -5.28
C ALA A 12 -5.89 -9.54 -4.77
N ASN A 13 -5.61 -10.57 -3.96
CA ASN A 13 -6.57 -11.06 -3.00
C ASN A 13 -6.73 -9.94 -1.96
N ILE A 14 -7.50 -8.90 -2.34
CA ILE A 14 -8.07 -7.91 -1.44
C ILE A 14 -9.15 -8.67 -0.64
N GLY A 15 -8.70 -9.60 0.19
CA GLY A 15 -9.50 -10.34 1.14
C GLY A 15 -9.77 -9.40 2.31
N LYS A 16 -11.04 -9.16 2.57
CA LYS A 16 -11.55 -8.18 3.54
C LYS A 16 -11.48 -8.73 4.97
N ASP A 17 -10.51 -9.59 5.29
CA ASP A 17 -10.52 -10.36 6.55
C ASP A 17 -9.12 -10.65 7.14
N ASP A 18 -8.04 -10.44 6.38
CA ASP A 18 -6.67 -10.46 6.89
C ASP A 18 -6.09 -9.08 6.58
N ASN A 19 -5.61 -8.37 7.60
CA ASN A 19 -5.15 -6.98 7.51
C ASN A 19 -3.91 -6.79 6.59
N ILE A 20 -3.62 -7.68 5.63
CA ILE A 20 -2.44 -7.66 4.75
C ILE A 20 -2.73 -6.77 3.54
N LEU A 21 -2.00 -5.65 3.46
CA LEU A 21 -2.06 -4.68 2.37
C LEU A 21 -1.13 -5.05 1.21
N CYS A 22 0.05 -5.59 1.53
CA CYS A 22 1.07 -5.96 0.54
C CYS A 22 1.42 -7.44 0.68
N ASN A 23 0.93 -8.28 -0.22
CA ASN A 23 1.24 -9.71 -0.18
C ASN A 23 2.68 -10.04 -0.61
N CYS A 24 3.37 -9.11 -1.31
CA CYS A 24 4.75 -9.28 -1.74
C CYS A 24 5.74 -9.24 -0.56
N PHE A 25 5.44 -8.41 0.44
CA PHE A 25 6.29 -8.18 1.62
C PHE A 25 5.61 -8.54 2.95
N GLY A 26 4.35 -9.00 2.91
CA GLY A 26 3.56 -9.32 4.10
C GLY A 26 3.11 -8.10 4.92
N VAL A 27 3.15 -6.90 4.35
CA VAL A 27 2.87 -5.65 5.07
C VAL A 27 1.39 -5.53 5.35
N THR A 28 1.06 -5.14 6.58
CA THR A 28 -0.33 -4.96 7.02
C THR A 28 -0.82 -3.52 6.92
N VAL A 29 -2.14 -3.33 6.89
CA VAL A 29 -2.81 -2.03 7.00
C VAL A 29 -2.38 -1.33 8.29
N THR A 30 -2.29 -2.07 9.40
CA THR A 30 -1.86 -1.53 10.70
C THR A 30 -0.44 -0.95 10.62
N GLU A 31 0.51 -1.66 10.00
CA GLU A 31 1.86 -1.12 9.77
C GLU A 31 1.84 0.17 8.93
N VAL A 32 1.00 0.22 7.90
CA VAL A 32 0.86 1.44 7.08
C VAL A 32 0.22 2.58 7.87
N GLU A 33 -0.78 2.30 8.71
CA GLU A 33 -1.37 3.29 9.61
C GLU A 33 -0.37 3.80 10.65
N GLU A 34 0.48 2.93 11.19
CA GLU A 34 1.57 3.33 12.06
C GLU A 34 2.61 4.19 11.33
N ALA A 35 2.96 3.84 10.09
CA ALA A 35 3.83 4.66 9.26
C ALA A 35 3.23 6.06 9.03
N ILE A 36 1.93 6.14 8.71
CA ILE A 36 1.21 7.42 8.55
C ILE A 36 1.26 8.23 9.85
N LYS A 37 1.00 7.61 11.01
CA LYS A 37 1.10 8.26 12.33
C LYS A 37 2.52 8.73 12.65
N ASN A 38 3.54 8.03 12.18
CA ASN A 38 4.95 8.44 12.29
C ASN A 38 5.33 9.60 11.34
N GLY A 39 4.40 10.09 10.52
CA GLY A 39 4.63 11.21 9.59
C GLY A 39 4.88 10.78 8.14
N ALA A 40 4.54 9.55 7.78
CA ALA A 40 4.53 9.10 6.39
C ALA A 40 3.25 9.56 5.67
N ASP A 41 3.28 10.77 5.12
CA ASP A 41 2.16 11.36 4.36
C ASP A 41 2.16 11.04 2.86
N THR A 42 3.08 10.20 2.38
CA THR A 42 3.19 9.82 0.97
C THR A 42 3.46 8.34 0.80
N VAL A 43 3.01 7.78 -0.33
CA VAL A 43 3.26 6.39 -0.71
C VAL A 43 4.76 6.06 -0.71
N ILE A 44 5.61 7.04 -1.07
CA ILE A 44 7.07 6.90 -1.02
C ILE A 44 7.52 6.69 0.42
N LYS A 45 7.17 7.59 1.34
CA LYS A 45 7.54 7.46 2.76
C LYS A 45 7.01 6.17 3.38
N VAL A 46 5.76 5.81 3.09
CA VAL A 46 5.18 4.54 3.57
C VAL A 46 5.97 3.36 3.00
N GLY A 47 6.35 3.39 1.72
CA GLY A 47 7.18 2.36 1.10
C GLY A 47 8.61 2.32 1.64
N GLU A 48 9.18 3.44 2.08
CA GLU A 48 10.49 3.46 2.75
C GLU A 48 10.43 2.86 4.15
N VAL A 49 9.33 3.09 4.88
CA VAL A 49 9.14 2.57 6.25
C VAL A 49 8.74 1.09 6.24
N THR A 50 7.79 0.72 5.37
CA THR A 50 7.14 -0.59 5.39
C THR A 50 7.55 -1.50 4.23
N GLN A 51 8.33 -1.00 3.26
CA GLN A 51 8.66 -1.69 2.00
C GLN A 51 7.46 -1.97 1.08
N ALA A 52 6.23 -1.62 1.47
CA ALA A 52 5.04 -1.79 0.65
C ALA A 52 5.10 -0.91 -0.61
N GLY A 53 4.90 -1.53 -1.77
CA GLY A 53 4.81 -0.81 -3.05
C GLY A 53 6.15 -0.48 -3.71
N THR A 54 7.28 -0.95 -3.15
CA THR A 54 8.62 -0.78 -3.74
C THR A 54 8.95 -1.80 -4.84
N GLY A 55 8.26 -2.95 -4.85
CA GLY A 55 8.48 -4.02 -5.83
C GLY A 55 7.37 -4.11 -6.89
N CYS A 56 6.28 -4.78 -6.52
CA CYS A 56 5.15 -5.08 -7.41
C CYS A 56 4.17 -3.89 -7.60
N GLU A 57 4.39 -2.77 -6.89
CA GLU A 57 3.69 -1.48 -7.00
C GLU A 57 2.16 -1.46 -6.81
N CYS A 58 1.50 -2.61 -6.68
CA CYS A 58 0.05 -2.69 -6.64
C CYS A 58 -0.61 -2.08 -5.41
N CYS A 59 -0.01 -2.30 -4.24
CA CYS A 59 -0.53 -1.75 -2.99
C CYS A 59 -0.36 -0.24 -2.91
N ARG A 60 0.40 0.41 -3.81
CA ARG A 60 0.58 1.88 -3.85
C ARG A 60 -0.75 2.62 -3.93
N LEU A 61 -1.75 2.08 -4.63
CA LEU A 61 -3.07 2.70 -4.75
C LEU A 61 -3.88 2.62 -3.46
N GLU A 62 -3.84 1.48 -2.78
CA GLU A 62 -4.51 1.34 -1.48
C GLU A 62 -3.81 2.17 -0.41
N ILE A 63 -2.47 2.20 -0.39
CA ILE A 63 -1.70 3.11 0.47
C ILE A 63 -2.12 4.56 0.21
N GLN A 64 -2.21 4.97 -1.06
CA GLN A 64 -2.61 6.33 -1.40
C GLN A 64 -4.04 6.65 -0.92
N LYS A 65 -4.98 5.71 -1.03
CA LYS A 65 -6.34 5.89 -0.50
C LYS A 65 -6.37 5.97 1.03
N LEU A 66 -5.57 5.17 1.72
CA LEU A 66 -5.45 5.24 3.18
C LEU A 66 -4.89 6.60 3.61
N ILE A 67 -3.81 7.05 2.97
CA ILE A 67 -3.24 8.38 3.21
C ILE A 67 -4.28 9.47 2.97
N ASP A 68 -5.00 9.42 1.85
CA ASP A 68 -6.05 10.39 1.51
C ASP A 68 -7.20 10.40 2.53
N LYS A 69 -7.56 9.22 3.07
CA LYS A 69 -8.58 9.09 4.13
C LYS A 69 -8.14 9.69 5.47
N TYR A 70 -6.83 9.65 5.77
CA TYR A 70 -6.25 10.20 7.01
C TYR A 70 -5.79 11.66 6.88
N LYS A 71 -5.96 12.26 5.70
CA LYS A 71 -5.63 13.64 5.38
C LYS A 71 -6.86 14.53 5.48
#